data_AF-A0A645ATY0-F1
#
_entry.id   AF-A0A645ATY0-F1
#
_cell.length_a   1.000
_cell.length_b   1.000
_cell.length_c   1.000
_cell.angle_alpha   90.00
_cell.angle_beta   90.00
_cell.angle_gamma   90.00
#
_symmetry.space_group_name_H-M   'P 1'
#
loop_
_entity.id
_entity.type
_entity.pdbx_description
1 polymer ?
#
loop_
_entity_poly.entity_id
_entity_poly.type
_entity_poly.pdbx_seq_one_letter_code
_entity_poly.pdbx_strand_id
1 'polypeptide(L)'
;MSVALITTLYGALFANGIFNPIGYNIQGKGEKEVEALEMMICGIMSIQNGESTRTIEEKLVTFLNEKERKTYYTRDGNEESANAA
;
A
#
# COMPACT_ATOMS: atom_id res chain seq x y z
N MET A 1 21.26 33.52 29.38
CA MET A 1 20.43 33.58 28.14
C MET A 1 20.80 32.49 27.13
N SER A 2 22.05 32.06 27.02
CA SER A 2 22.50 31.08 26.00
C SER A 2 21.87 29.69 26.09
N VAL A 3 21.54 29.19 27.29
CA VAL A 3 20.92 27.87 27.48
C VAL A 3 19.54 27.78 26.81
N ALA A 4 18.75 28.86 26.83
CA ALA A 4 17.42 28.88 26.22
C ALA A 4 17.49 28.74 24.69
N LEU A 5 18.43 29.42 24.04
CA LEU A 5 18.63 29.33 22.58
C LEU A 5 19.11 27.93 22.16
N ILE A 6 19.98 27.30 22.95
CA ILE A 6 20.48 25.95 22.67
C ILE A 6 19.34 24.92 22.78
N THR A 7 18.50 25.03 23.82
CA THR A 7 17.33 24.15 23.97
C THR A 7 16.35 24.29 22.80
N THR A 8 16.08 25.51 22.32
CA THR A 8 15.22 25.73 21.14
C THR A 8 15.85 25.17 19.87
N LEU A 9 17.17 25.32 19.69
CA LEU A 9 17.90 24.78 18.54
C LEU A 9 17.83 23.25 18.50
N TYR A 10 18.12 22.58 19.63
CA TYR A 10 18.03 21.12 19.70
C TYR A 10 16.61 20.63 19.50
N GLY A 11 15.60 21.30 20.08
CA GLY A 11 14.19 20.94 19.88
C GLY A 11 13.76 21.02 18.41
N ALA A 12 14.09 22.12 17.72
CA ALA A 12 13.75 22.30 16.32
C ALA A 12 14.48 21.30 15.40
N LEU A 13 15.76 21.00 15.70
CA LEU A 13 16.56 20.01 14.97
C LEU A 13 16.03 18.59 15.14
N PHE A 14 15.71 18.18 16.37
CA PHE A 14 15.19 16.85 16.61
C PHE A 14 13.79 16.66 16.04
N ALA A 15 12.90 17.65 16.19
CA ALA A 15 11.54 17.60 15.65
C ALA A 15 11.54 17.44 14.13
N ASN A 16 12.23 18.32 13.41
CA ASN A 16 12.18 18.35 11.96
C ASN A 16 13.18 17.40 11.29
N GLY A 17 14.35 17.20 11.91
CA GLY A 17 15.41 16.38 11.34
C GLY A 17 15.26 14.89 11.60
N ILE A 18 14.63 14.48 12.73
CA ILE A 18 14.60 13.07 13.13
C ILE A 18 13.17 12.57 13.34
N PHE A 19 12.37 13.22 14.20
CA PHE A 19 11.06 12.67 14.55
C PHE A 19 10.04 12.75 13.42
N ASN A 20 9.99 13.86 12.68
CA ASN A 20 9.11 14.02 11.53
C ASN A 20 9.33 12.98 10.42
N PRO A 21 10.56 12.76 9.89
CA PRO A 21 10.76 11.76 8.83
C PRO A 21 10.50 10.33 9.31
N ILE A 22 10.75 10.01 10.59
CA ILE A 22 10.39 8.71 11.17
C ILE A 22 8.87 8.54 11.21
N GLY A 23 8.14 9.58 11.65
CA GLY A 23 6.68 9.60 11.66
C GLY A 23 6.09 9.35 10.27
N TYR A 24 6.56 10.08 9.25
CA TYR A 24 6.09 9.90 7.87
C TYR A 24 6.40 8.50 7.31
N ASN A 25 7.53 7.90 7.67
CA ASN A 25 7.88 6.55 7.21
C ASN A 25 6.92 5.50 7.82
N ILE A 26 6.63 5.62 9.12
CA ILE A 26 5.67 4.73 9.79
C ILE A 26 4.27 4.91 9.20
N GLN A 27 3.84 6.16 9.02
CA GLN A 27 2.54 6.46 8.43
C GLN A 27 2.41 5.90 7.01
N GLY A 28 3.41 6.12 6.15
CA GLY A 28 3.40 5.59 4.79
C GLY A 28 3.47 4.06 4.70
N LYS A 29 4.01 3.38 5.72
CA LYS A 29 3.90 1.92 5.83
C LYS A 29 2.52 1.48 6.29
N GLY A 30 1.94 2.18 7.27
CA GLY A 30 0.59 1.92 7.77
C GLY A 30 -0.47 2.11 6.71
N GLU A 31 -0.38 3.14 5.88
CA GLU A 31 -1.30 3.39 4.76
C GLU A 31 -1.35 2.21 3.78
N LYS A 32 -0.19 1.63 3.45
CA LYS A 32 -0.12 0.43 2.58
C LYS A 32 -0.75 -0.81 3.23
N GLU A 33 -0.60 -0.96 4.53
CA GLU A 33 -1.20 -2.08 5.27
C GLU A 33 -2.73 -1.94 5.33
N VAL A 34 -3.23 -0.71 5.54
CA VAL A 34 -4.66 -0.40 5.50
C VAL A 34 -5.23 -0.68 4.11
N GLU A 35 -4.57 -0.24 3.04
CA GLU A 35 -4.99 -0.51 1.66
C GLU A 35 -5.11 -2.02 1.36
N ALA A 36 -4.15 -2.82 1.85
CA ALA A 36 -4.20 -4.27 1.71
C ALA A 36 -5.36 -4.92 2.50
N LEU A 37 -5.65 -4.42 3.70
CA LEU A 37 -6.80 -4.86 4.50
C LEU A 37 -8.13 -4.48 3.85
N GLU A 38 -8.24 -3.28 3.28
CA GLU A 38 -9.41 -2.84 2.52
C GLU A 38 -9.66 -3.75 1.31
N MET A 39 -8.60 -4.08 0.55
CA MET A 39 -8.69 -5.03 -0.56
C MET A 39 -9.22 -6.40 -0.09
N MET A 40 -8.71 -6.93 1.03
CA MET A 40 -9.19 -8.19 1.61
C MET A 40 -10.66 -8.12 2.02
N ILE A 41 -11.08 -7.04 2.68
CA ILE A 41 -12.47 -6.84 3.10
C ILE A 41 -13.40 -6.78 1.89
N CYS A 42 -13.03 -6.05 0.84
CA CYS A 42 -13.78 -6.02 -0.41
C CYS A 42 -13.91 -7.40 -1.03
N GLY A 43 -12.83 -8.20 -1.05
CA GLY A 43 -12.86 -9.58 -1.54
C GLY A 43 -13.86 -10.45 -0.76
N ILE A 44 -13.83 -10.37 0.58
CA ILE A 44 -14.75 -11.13 1.44
C ILE A 44 -16.21 -10.70 1.22
N MET A 45 -16.46 -9.39 1.14
CA MET A 45 -17.81 -8.86 0.87
C MET A 45 -18.33 -9.31 -0.50
N SER A 46 -17.49 -9.30 -1.53
CA SER A 46 -17.85 -9.78 -2.87
C SER A 46 -18.18 -11.27 -2.90
N ILE A 47 -17.45 -12.09 -2.14
CA ILE A 47 -17.77 -13.52 -1.97
C ILE A 47 -19.11 -13.68 -1.23
N GLN A 48 -19.34 -12.92 -0.17
CA GLN A 48 -20.59 -12.96 0.60
C GLN A 48 -21.82 -12.58 -0.25
N ASN A 49 -21.65 -11.60 -1.14
CA ASN A 49 -22.70 -11.14 -2.05
C ASN A 49 -22.98 -12.11 -3.21
N GLY A 50 -22.17 -13.19 -3.36
CA GLY A 50 -22.34 -14.18 -4.43
C GLY A 50 -22.01 -13.64 -5.82
N GLU A 51 -21.08 -12.68 -5.91
CA GLU A 51 -20.64 -12.14 -7.21
C GLU A 51 -19.87 -13.20 -8.02
N SER A 52 -19.96 -13.13 -9.35
CA SER A 52 -19.20 -14.01 -10.24
C SER A 52 -17.69 -13.76 -10.06
N THR A 53 -16.89 -14.83 -10.02
CA THR A 53 -15.43 -14.79 -9.82
C THR A 53 -14.72 -13.79 -10.72
N ARG A 54 -15.21 -13.61 -11.96
CA ARG A 54 -14.65 -12.64 -12.91
C ARG A 54 -14.87 -11.18 -12.48
N THR A 55 -16.03 -10.87 -11.92
CA THR A 55 -16.33 -9.53 -11.39
C THR A 55 -15.53 -9.25 -10.12
N ILE A 56 -15.30 -10.27 -9.29
CA ILE A 56 -14.45 -10.16 -8.09
C ILE A 56 -13.00 -9.85 -8.50
N GLU A 57 -12.49 -10.54 -9.51
CA GLU A 57 -11.15 -10.31 -10.05
C GLU A 57 -11.01 -8.88 -10.60
N GLU A 58 -11.96 -8.43 -11.43
CA GLU A 58 -11.95 -7.07 -11.99
C GLU A 58 -11.93 -6.00 -10.88
N LYS A 59 -12.68 -6.20 -9.79
CA LYS A 59 -12.68 -5.30 -8.63
C LYS A 59 -11.33 -5.33 -7.89
N LEU A 60 -10.79 -6.52 -7.60
CA LEU A 60 -9.52 -6.64 -6.88
C LEU A 60 -8.32 -6.09 -7.67
N VAL A 61 -8.34 -6.20 -9.00
CA VAL A 61 -7.29 -5.65 -9.88
C VAL A 61 -7.26 -4.11 -9.87
N THR A 62 -8.36 -3.44 -9.48
CA THR A 62 -8.36 -1.97 -9.32
C THR A 62 -7.57 -1.48 -8.11
N PHE A 63 -7.40 -2.32 -7.08
CA PHE A 63 -6.59 -2.02 -5.90
C PHE A 63 -5.08 -2.22 -6.13
N LEU A 64 -4.68 -2.80 -7.27
CA LEU A 64 -3.26 -2.96 -7.61
C LEU A 64 -2.71 -1.68 -8.24
N ASN A 65 -1.48 -1.34 -7.87
CA ASN A 65 -0.76 -0.23 -8.48
C ASN A 65 -0.49 -0.52 -9.98
N GLU A 66 -0.29 0.50 -10.81
CA GLU A 66 -0.17 0.31 -12.27
C GLU A 66 0.95 -0.67 -12.68
N LYS A 67 2.04 -0.67 -11.90
CA LYS A 67 3.15 -1.61 -12.09
C LYS A 67 2.75 -3.04 -11.76
N GLU A 68 2.07 -3.23 -10.62
CA GLU A 68 1.63 -4.54 -10.14
C GLU A 68 0.55 -5.12 -11.05
N ARG A 69 -0.37 -4.27 -11.54
CA ARG A 69 -1.37 -4.63 -12.53
C ARG A 69 -0.75 -5.09 -13.85
N LYS A 70 0.29 -4.41 -14.35
CA LYS A 70 1.03 -4.87 -15.54
C LYS A 70 1.70 -6.22 -15.32
N THR A 71 2.30 -6.44 -14.14
CA THR A 71 2.90 -7.73 -13.78
C THR A 71 1.86 -8.84 -13.69
N TYR A 72 0.67 -8.56 -13.16
CA TYR A 72 -0.43 -9.52 -13.07
C TYR A 72 -0.85 -10.01 -14.47
N TYR A 73 -1.15 -9.10 -15.40
CA TYR A 73 -1.53 -9.48 -16.77
C TYR A 73 -0.40 -10.13 -17.58
N THR A 74 0.85 -9.74 -17.33
CA THR A 74 2.01 -10.39 -17.98
C THR A 74 2.19 -11.83 -17.49
N ARG A 75 1.87 -12.10 -16.21
CA ARG A 75 1.93 -13.45 -15.65
C ARG A 75 0.83 -14.36 -16.20
N ASP A 76 -0.39 -13.84 -16.31
CA ASP A 76 -1.54 -14.58 -16.85
C ASP A 76 -1.29 -15.03 -18.31
N GLY A 77 -0.72 -14.15 -19.14
CA GLY A 77 -0.32 -14.49 -20.52
C GLY A 77 0.86 -15.47 -20.64
N ASN A 78 1.75 -15.51 -19.65
CA ASN A 78 2.83 -16.50 -19.58
C ASN A 78 2.34 -17.87 -19.09
N GLU A 79 1.35 -17.91 -18.20
CA GLU A 79 0.73 -19.16 -17.74
C GLU A 79 -0.15 -19.79 -18.83
N GLU A 80 -0.86 -18.99 -19.64
CA GLU A 80 -1.60 -19.49 -20.82
C GLU A 80 -0.67 -20.06 -21.91
N SER A 81 0.50 -19.45 -22.15
CA SER A 81 1.46 -19.93 -23.16
C SER A 81 2.29 -21.13 -22.70
N ALA A 82 2.47 -21.34 -21.38
CA ALA A 82 3.11 -22.52 -20.83
C ALA A 82 2.17 -23.74 -20.74
N ASN A 83 0.85 -23.54 -20.70
CA ASN A 83 -0.15 -24.62 -20.62
C ASN A 83 -0.74 -25.00 -21.99
N ALA A 84 -0.40 -24.25 -23.05
CA ALA A 84 -0.80 -24.51 -24.43
C ALA A 84 0.29 -25.21 -25.30
N ALA A 85 1.44 -25.54 -24.72
CA ALA A 85 2.56 -26.26 -25.32
C ALA A 85 2.73 -27.64 -24.68
#